data_AF-A0A2V9ZEJ8-F1
#
_entry.id   AF-A0A2V9ZEJ8-F1
#
_cell.length_a   1.000
_cell.length_b   1.000
_cell.length_c   1.000
_cell.angle_alpha   90.00
_cell.angle_beta   90.00
_cell.angle_gamma   90.00
#
_symmetry.space_group_name_H-M   'P 1'
#
loop_
_entity.id
_entity.type
_entity.pdbx_description
1 polymer ?
#
loop_
_entity_poly.entity_id
_entity_poly.type
_entity_poly.pdbx_seq_one_letter_code
_entity_poly.pdbx_strand_id
1 'polypeptide(L)'
;MLFENDSATLQQANERRTMRRFDMRLPALVKVTGDGFRELLTETQNVSARGVFFYLDRPVSPGTKVEVTLTLPSHVTFRSGGVSASGLPHRRGRTH
;
A
#
# COMPACT_ATOMS: atom_id res chain seq x y z
N MET A 1 13.25 -24.72 29.95
CA MET A 1 14.08 -23.52 29.73
C MET A 1 14.24 -23.40 28.22
N LEU A 2 13.30 -22.75 27.54
CA LEU A 2 13.35 -21.33 27.14
C LEU A 2 14.63 -21.03 26.38
N PHE A 3 14.55 -20.82 25.07
CA PHE A 3 15.00 -19.64 24.31
C PHE A 3 14.79 -19.93 22.82
N GLU A 4 13.58 -19.72 22.31
CA GLU A 4 13.36 -19.74 20.86
C GLU A 4 12.24 -18.74 20.51
N ASN A 5 12.65 -17.52 20.16
CA ASN A 5 12.02 -16.57 19.22
C ASN A 5 12.27 -15.10 19.59
N ASP A 6 13.50 -14.63 19.36
CA ASP A 6 13.83 -13.19 19.29
C ASP A 6 14.13 -12.73 17.85
N SER A 7 13.76 -13.53 16.83
CA SER A 7 14.03 -13.20 15.43
C SER A 7 12.86 -12.50 14.71
N ALA A 8 11.66 -12.50 15.30
CA ALA A 8 10.48 -11.87 14.69
C ALA A 8 10.36 -10.35 14.95
N THR A 9 11.03 -9.84 15.99
CA THR A 9 10.92 -8.45 16.45
C THR A 9 11.91 -7.49 15.77
N LEU A 10 13.03 -7.97 15.22
CA LEU A 10 14.04 -7.12 14.58
C LEU A 10 13.69 -6.67 13.15
N GLN A 11 12.74 -7.31 12.48
CA GLN A 11 12.34 -6.92 11.12
C GLN A 11 11.37 -5.73 11.07
N GLN A 12 10.69 -5.39 12.18
CA GLN A 12 9.77 -4.25 12.25
C GLN A 12 10.44 -2.93 12.62
N ALA A 13 11.68 -2.96 13.12
CA ALA A 13 12.36 -1.79 13.69
C ALA A 13 12.79 -0.70 12.67
N ASN A 14 12.56 -0.90 11.37
CA ASN A 14 12.94 0.07 10.34
C ASN A 14 11.86 0.31 9.28
N GLU A 15 10.59 0.01 9.59
CA GLU A 15 9.50 0.43 8.72
C GLU A 15 9.23 1.92 8.93
N ARG A 16 9.80 2.75 8.05
CA ARG A 16 9.63 4.22 8.09
C ARG A 16 8.33 4.70 7.43
N ARG A 17 7.62 3.83 6.70
CA ARG A 17 6.38 4.22 6.02
C ARG A 17 5.21 4.17 6.99
N THR A 18 4.59 5.32 7.20
CA THR A 18 3.42 5.47 8.09
C THR A 18 2.15 4.82 7.54
N MET A 19 2.12 4.41 6.27
CA MET A 19 0.96 3.78 5.63
C MET A 19 1.34 2.55 4.82
N ARG A 20 0.52 1.50 4.96
CA ARG A 20 0.61 0.28 4.16
C ARG A 20 0.51 0.61 2.67
N ARG A 21 1.40 0.03 1.89
CA ARG A 21 1.32 0.02 0.43
C ARG A 21 0.76 -1.31 -0.03
N PHE A 22 0.01 -1.27 -1.13
CA PHE A 22 -0.49 -2.44 -1.82
C PHE A 22 0.30 -2.57 -3.12
N ASP A 23 0.89 -3.74 -3.35
CA ASP A 23 1.58 -4.05 -4.60
C ASP A 23 0.55 -4.25 -5.70
N MET A 24 0.18 -3.12 -6.31
CA MET A 24 -0.87 -3.01 -7.31
C MET A 24 -0.33 -2.25 -8.51
N ARG A 25 -0.45 -2.87 -9.68
CA ARG A 25 -0.19 -2.26 -10.97
C ARG A 25 -1.43 -1.55 -11.46
N LEU A 26 -1.44 -0.22 -11.32
CA LEU A 26 -2.50 0.62 -11.84
C LEU A 26 -1.96 1.44 -13.01
N PRO A 27 -2.69 1.52 -14.14
CA PRO A 27 -2.41 2.49 -15.17
C PRO A 27 -2.41 3.89 -14.58
N ALA A 28 -1.39 4.67 -14.92
CA ALA A 28 -1.19 6.02 -14.43
C ALA A 28 -0.80 6.97 -15.56
N LEU A 29 -1.43 8.13 -15.61
CA LEU A 29 -1.02 9.26 -16.43
C LEU A 29 -0.27 10.25 -15.55
N VAL A 30 0.98 10.55 -15.91
CA VAL A 30 1.84 11.47 -15.18
C VAL A 30 2.08 12.72 -16.03
N LYS A 31 1.77 13.90 -15.48
CA LYS A 31 2.05 15.18 -16.10
C LYS A 31 3.14 15.90 -15.30
N VAL A 32 4.22 16.29 -15.96
CA VAL A 32 5.35 17.00 -15.32
C VAL A 32 5.21 18.49 -15.61
N THR A 33 5.09 19.30 -14.55
CA THR A 33 4.94 20.75 -14.67
C THR A 33 6.31 21.42 -14.64
N GLY A 34 6.64 22.19 -15.68
CA GLY A 34 7.87 22.99 -15.75
C GLY A 34 8.77 22.70 -16.95
N ASP A 35 8.66 21.51 -17.53
CA ASP A 35 9.42 21.11 -18.72
C ASP A 35 8.43 20.75 -19.84
N GLY A 36 7.96 21.80 -20.53
CA GLY A 36 7.09 21.69 -21.71
C GLY A 36 6.01 20.62 -21.60
N PHE A 37 5.00 20.85 -20.74
CA PHE A 37 3.77 20.06 -20.54
C PHE A 37 3.76 18.69 -21.26
N ARG A 38 4.49 17.72 -20.73
CA ARG A 38 4.63 16.40 -21.36
C ARG A 38 4.03 15.32 -20.47
N GLU A 39 3.00 14.68 -20.99
CA GLU A 39 2.28 13.58 -20.36
C GLU A 39 3.01 12.25 -20.62
N LEU A 40 3.01 11.36 -19.64
CA LEU A 40 3.55 10.01 -19.74
C LEU A 40 2.53 9.01 -19.21
N LEU A 41 2.28 7.96 -19.98
CA LEU A 41 1.56 6.78 -19.52
C LEU A 41 2.55 5.80 -18.90
N THR A 42 2.26 5.33 -17.69
CA THR A 42 3.08 4.38 -16.94
C THR A 42 2.18 3.50 -16.05
N GLU A 43 2.79 2.56 -15.34
CA GLU A 43 2.11 1.74 -14.33
C GLU A 43 2.71 1.98 -12.95
N THR A 44 1.87 2.02 -11.92
CA THR A 44 2.37 2.06 -10.54
C THR A 44 2.96 0.73 -10.15
N GLN A 45 4.04 0.75 -9.39
CA GLN A 45 4.56 -0.46 -8.77
C GLN A 45 3.76 -0.85 -7.53
N ASN A 46 3.43 0.15 -6.71
CA ASN A 46 2.60 0.03 -5.53
C ASN A 46 1.96 1.38 -5.16
N VAL A 47 0.89 1.30 -4.38
CA VAL A 47 0.04 2.45 -4.02
C VAL A 47 -0.27 2.47 -2.54
N SER A 48 -0.36 3.66 -1.95
CA SER A 48 -0.95 3.91 -0.63
C SER A 48 -1.81 5.17 -0.70
N ALA A 49 -2.59 5.44 0.36
CA ALA A 49 -3.43 6.64 0.38
C ALA A 49 -2.62 7.96 0.42
N ARG A 50 -1.31 7.90 0.71
CA ARG A 50 -0.42 9.07 0.74
C ARG A 50 0.50 9.19 -0.47
N GLY A 51 0.48 8.22 -1.39
CA GLY A 51 1.28 8.33 -2.60
C GLY A 51 1.49 7.01 -3.32
N VAL A 52 2.18 7.11 -4.44
CA VAL A 52 2.44 5.99 -5.37
C VAL A 52 3.92 5.87 -5.66
N PHE A 53 4.33 4.72 -6.19
CA PHE A 53 5.66 4.52 -6.75
C PHE A 53 5.49 4.03 -8.18
N PHE A 54 6.22 4.60 -9.12
CA PHE A 54 6.20 4.26 -10.54
C PHE A 54 7.57 4.59 -11.15
N TYR A 55 7.83 4.09 -12.35
CA TYR A 55 9.03 4.43 -13.10
C TYR A 55 8.72 5.47 -14.17
N LEU A 56 9.73 6.30 -14.43
CA LEU A 56 9.77 7.25 -15.53
C LEU A 56 10.84 6.80 -16.51
N ASP A 57 10.59 7.00 -17.80
CA ASP A 57 11.51 6.73 -18.90
C ASP A 57 12.59 7.82 -19.07
N ARG A 58 12.55 8.84 -18.22
CA ARG A 58 13.42 10.01 -18.28
C ARG A 58 13.75 10.55 -16.88
N PRO A 59 14.90 11.21 -16.71
CA PRO A 59 15.25 11.86 -15.45
C PRO A 59 14.31 13.04 -15.17
N VAL A 60 13.95 13.23 -13.91
CA VAL A 60 13.21 14.39 -13.41
C VAL A 60 13.92 14.92 -12.17
N SER A 61 14.10 16.24 -12.11
CA SER A 61 14.76 16.89 -10.98
C SER A 61 13.98 16.72 -9.68
N PRO A 62 14.66 16.49 -8.55
CA PRO A 62 14.01 16.49 -7.24
C PRO A 62 13.26 17.81 -6.99
N GLY A 63 12.06 17.72 -6.43
CA GLY A 63 11.20 18.88 -6.16
C GLY A 63 10.35 19.33 -7.35
N THR A 64 10.53 18.75 -8.54
CA THR A 64 9.63 19.00 -9.68
C THR A 64 8.20 18.57 -9.34
N LYS A 65 7.25 19.45 -9.61
CA LYS A 65 5.82 19.17 -9.39
C LYS A 65 5.31 18.26 -10.49
N VAL A 66 4.63 17.19 -10.08
CA VAL A 66 3.99 16.24 -10.97
C VAL A 66 2.53 16.05 -10.58
N GLU A 67 1.67 15.93 -11.56
CA GLU A 67 0.29 15.50 -11.40
C GLU A 67 0.18 14.05 -11.84
N VAL A 68 -0.46 13.22 -11.02
CA VAL A 68 -0.62 11.78 -11.29
C VAL A 68 -2.10 11.43 -11.26
N THR A 69 -2.62 10.98 -12.39
CA THR A 69 -3.98 10.43 -12.51
C THR A 69 -3.90 8.92 -12.53
N LEU A 70 -4.57 8.25 -11.59
CA LEU A 70 -4.61 6.78 -11.52
C LEU A 70 -5.95 6.28 -12.06
N THR A 71 -5.90 5.26 -12.91
CA THR A 71 -7.11 4.55 -13.35
C THR A 71 -7.28 3.31 -12.49
N LEU A 72 -8.33 3.30 -11.68
CA LEU A 72 -8.71 2.11 -10.91
C LEU A 72 -9.47 1.15 -11.83
N PRO A 73 -9.12 -0.15 -11.87
CA PRO A 73 -9.93 -1.15 -12.57
C PRO A 73 -11.33 -1.25 -11.95
N SER A 74 -12.30 -1.73 -12.73
CA SER A 74 -13.73 -1.75 -12.40
C SER A 74 -14.09 -2.48 -11.10
N HIS A 75 -13.18 -3.26 -10.52
CA HIS A 75 -13.33 -3.93 -9.22
C HIS A 75 -12.16 -3.61 -8.28
N VAL A 76 -11.96 -2.34 -7.92
CA VAL A 76 -11.16 -1.99 -6.71
C VAL A 76 -12.10 -1.69 -5.56
N THR A 77 -12.60 -2.75 -4.91
CA THR A 77 -13.25 -2.61 -3.61
C THR A 77 -12.17 -2.48 -2.54
N PHE A 78 -11.83 -1.23 -2.19
CA PHE A 78 -11.15 -0.94 -0.93
C PHE A 78 -12.08 -1.32 0.22
N ARG A 79 -12.07 -2.60 0.64
CA ARG A 79 -12.79 -3.00 1.86
C ARG A 79 -11.96 -2.50 3.04
N SER A 80 -12.27 -1.29 3.52
CA SER A 80 -11.98 -0.93 4.90
C SER A 80 -12.85 -1.80 5.81
N GLY A 81 -12.31 -2.90 6.33
CA GLY A 81 -12.87 -3.59 7.48
C GLY A 81 -13.03 -5.11 7.36
N GLY A 82 -12.42 -5.80 8.32
CA GLY A 82 -12.69 -7.19 8.67
C GLY A 82 -12.27 -7.42 10.12
N VAL A 83 -13.18 -7.08 11.03
CA VAL A 83 -13.12 -7.28 12.49
C VAL A 83 -12.92 -8.76 12.84
N SER A 84 -11.98 -9.06 13.74
CA SER A 84 -11.94 -10.36 14.42
C SER A 84 -12.65 -10.24 15.76
N ALA A 85 -13.98 -10.37 15.73
CA ALA A 85 -14.74 -10.68 16.93
C ALA A 85 -14.88 -12.20 17.01
N SER A 86 -13.91 -12.87 17.65
CA SER A 86 -14.05 -14.29 17.99
C SER A 86 -14.99 -14.42 19.18
N GLY A 87 -16.29 -14.35 18.91
CA GLY A 87 -17.32 -14.84 19.81
C GLY A 87 -17.37 -16.37 19.71
N LEU A 88 -16.84 -17.08 20.71
CA LEU A 88 -17.11 -18.50 20.89
C LEU A 88 -18.54 -18.67 21.44
N PRO A 89 -19.40 -19.47 20.78
CA PRO A 89 -20.74 -19.74 21.28
C PRO A 89 -20.68 -20.62 22.54
N HIS A 90 -21.47 -20.21 23.51
CA HIS A 90 -21.78 -20.84 24.79
C HIS A 90 -22.18 -22.32 24.61
N ARG A 91 -21.48 -23.27 25.24
CA ARG A 91 -21.98 -24.64 25.46
C ARG A 91 -22.09 -24.91 26.96
N ARG A 92 -23.31 -24.80 27.49
CA ARG A 92 -23.66 -25.37 28.80
C ARG A 92 -23.51 -26.88 28.71
N GLY A 93 -22.72 -27.46 29.62
CA GLY A 93 -22.62 -28.89 29.85
C GLY A 93 -22.58 -29.13 31.35
N ARG A 94 -23.69 -29.61 31.89
CA ARG A 94 -23.92 -29.99 33.29
C ARG A 94 -23.62 -31.48 33.43
N THR A 95 -22.67 -31.85 34.29
CA THR A 95 -22.38 -33.21 34.85
C THR A 95 -21.14 -33.02 35.74
N HIS A 96 -21.01 -33.44 36.99
CA HIS A 96 -21.77 -34.29 37.91
C HIS A 96 -21.81 -33.61 39.29
#